data_AF-A0A098FFB1-F1
#
_entry.id   AF-A0A098FFB1-F1
#
_cell.length_a   1.000
_cell.length_b   1.000
_cell.length_c   1.000
_cell.angle_alpha   90.00
_cell.angle_beta   90.00
_cell.angle_gamma   90.00
#
_symmetry.space_group_name_H-M   'P 1'
#
loop_
_entity.id
_entity.type
_entity.pdbx_description
1 polymer ?
#
loop_
_entity_poly.entity_id
_entity_poly.type
_entity_poly.pdbx_seq_one_letter_code
_entity_poly.pdbx_strand_id
1 'polypeptide(L)' 'MSNIGVPGLILILILALIIFGPKKLPEIGRAFGQTLREFKKSTSDLTKGDYEEDKKLQQKNHE' A
#
# COMPACT_ATOMS: atom_id res chain seq x y z
N MET A 1 34.05 -11.35 -7.04
CA MET A 1 33.84 -10.19 -6.13
C MET A 1 32.39 -9.77 -6.27
N SER A 2 31.70 -9.51 -5.15
CA SER A 2 30.32 -9.01 -5.03
C SER A 2 29.18 -10.01 -5.26
N ASN A 3 28.94 -10.86 -4.25
CA ASN A 3 27.64 -11.49 -4.01
C ASN A 3 27.06 -11.05 -2.65
N ILE A 4 27.16 -9.76 -2.31
CA ILE A 4 26.37 -9.15 -1.23
C ILE A 4 24.96 -8.89 -1.75
N GLY A 5 24.33 -9.92 -2.31
CA GLY A 5 22.98 -9.88 -2.84
C GLY A 5 21.98 -10.23 -1.73
N VAL A 6 21.03 -11.09 -2.07
CA VAL A 6 20.03 -11.64 -1.14
C VAL A 6 20.63 -12.13 0.20
N PRO A 7 21.81 -12.80 0.25
CA PRO A 7 22.39 -13.24 1.52
C PRO A 7 22.72 -12.09 2.49
N GLY A 8 23.18 -10.94 1.99
CA GLY A 8 23.47 -9.77 2.82
C GLY A 8 22.21 -9.16 3.41
N LEU A 9 21.13 -9.11 2.62
CA LEU A 9 19.83 -8.61 3.08
C LEU A 9 19.25 -9.51 4.17
N ILE A 10 19.38 -10.84 4.02
CA ILE A 10 18.94 -11.80 5.05
C ILE A 10 19.69 -11.57 6.37
N LEU A 11 21.00 -11.32 6.34
CA LEU A 11 21.77 -11.05 7.56
C LEU A 11 21.26 -9.79 8.29
N ILE A 12 20.99 -8.72 7.54
CA ILE A 12 20.41 -7.48 8.09
C ILE A 12 19.02 -7.75 8.66
N LEU A 13 18.19 -8.53 7.97
CA LEU A 13 16.87 -8.93 8.47
C LEU A 13 16.98 -9.70 9.78
N ILE A 14 17.91 -10.65 9.91
CA ILE A 14 18.12 -11.40 11.15
C ILE A 14 18.50 -10.46 12.30
N LEU A 15 19.42 -9.51 12.08
CA LEU A 15 19.79 -8.51 13.09
C LEU A 15 18.58 -7.65 13.50
N ALA A 16 17.80 -7.16 12.53
CA ALA A 16 16.58 -6.43 12.79
C ALA A 16 15.55 -7.27 13.56
N LEU A 17 15.44 -8.56 13.24
CA LEU A 17 14.55 -9.50 13.93
C LEU A 17 14.99 -9.80 15.36
N ILE A 18 16.28 -9.76 15.67
CA ILE A 18 16.76 -9.91 17.06
C ILE A 18 16.35 -8.69 17.89
N ILE A 19 16.46 -7.48 17.31
CA ILE A 19 16.11 -6.22 18.00
C ILE A 19 14.60 -6.06 18.15
N PHE A 20 13.85 -6.25 17.06
CA PHE A 20 12.41 -6.00 17.02
C PHE A 20 11.55 -7.24 17.32
N GLY A 21 12.08 -8.45 17.10
CA GLY A 21 11.35 -9.71 17.22
C GLY A 21 10.59 -10.10 15.94
N PRO A 22 10.51 -11.40 15.59
CA PRO A 22 9.84 -11.89 14.39
C PRO A 22 8.32 -11.68 14.38
N LYS A 23 7.71 -11.50 15.57
CA LYS A 23 6.28 -11.22 15.67
C LYS A 23 5.91 -9.77 15.33
N LYS A 24 6.85 -8.82 15.44
CA LYS A 24 6.56 -7.41 15.19
C LYS A 24 6.45 -7.05 13.70
N LEU A 25 7.24 -7.69 12.83
CA LEU A 25 7.12 -7.49 11.38
C LEU A 25 5.71 -7.78 10.83
N PRO A 26 5.08 -8.94 11.09
CA PRO A 26 3.72 -9.22 10.61
C PRO A 26 2.66 -8.34 11.29
N GLU A 27 2.87 -7.95 12.55
CA GLU A 27 1.99 -7.02 13.27
C GLU A 27 1.98 -5.64 12.61
N ILE A 28 3.16 -5.06 12.36
CA ILE A 28 3.33 -3.79 11.65
C ILE A 28 2.78 -3.88 10.22
N GLY A 29 3.07 -4.98 9.51
CA GLY A 29 2.57 -5.19 8.16
C GLY A 29 1.04 -5.26 8.08
N ARG A 30 0.38 -5.87 9.08
CA ARG A 30 -1.10 -5.90 9.16
C ARG A 30 -1.67 -4.50 9.41
N ALA A 31 -1.11 -3.76 10.37
CA ALA A 31 -1.56 -2.40 10.67
C ALA A 31 -1.38 -1.47 9.46
N PHE A 32 -0.17 -1.45 8.89
CA PHE A 32 0.13 -0.67 7.69
C PHE A 32 -0.71 -1.09 6.49
N GLY A 33 -0.93 -2.39 6.30
CA GLY A 33 -1.78 -2.92 5.22
C GLY A 33 -3.24 -2.50 5.34
N GLN A 34 -3.79 -2.42 6.55
CA GLN A 34 -5.13 -1.87 6.79
C GLN A 34 -5.18 -0.38 6.41
N THR A 35 -4.20 0.42 6.85
CA THR A 35 -4.10 1.83 6.47
C THR A 35 -4.01 2.02 4.97
N LEU A 36 -3.16 1.24 4.27
CA LEU A 36 -3.01 1.31 2.82
C LEU A 36 -4.30 0.91 2.09
N ARG A 37 -5.03 -0.08 2.61
CA ARG A 37 -6.31 -0.51 2.04
C ARG A 37 -7.37 0.58 2.16
N GLU A 38 -7.47 1.22 3.32
CA GLU A 38 -8.39 2.35 3.55
C GLU A 38 -8.01 3.57 2.73
N PHE A 39 -6.72 3.88 2.65
CA PHE A 39 -6.19 4.94 1.79
C PHE A 39 -6.57 4.68 0.32
N LYS A 40 -6.26 3.49 -0.21
CA LYS A 40 -6.62 3.10 -1.58
C LYS A 40 -8.12 3.21 -1.85
N LYS A 41 -8.96 2.79 -0.90
CA LYS A 41 -10.42 2.88 -1.02
C LYS A 41 -10.86 4.34 -1.10
N SER A 42 -10.38 5.16 -0.17
CA SER A 42 -10.72 6.60 -0.12
C SER A 42 -10.26 7.32 -1.39
N THR A 43 -9.03 7.08 -1.85
CA THR A 43 -8.53 7.63 -3.11
C THR A 43 -9.36 7.15 -4.31
N SER A 44 -9.71 5.85 -4.37
CA SER A 44 -10.55 5.34 -5.44
C SER A 44 -11.95 5.95 -5.43
N ASP A 45 -12.53 6.20 -4.25
CA ASP A 45 -13.86 6.79 -4.12
C ASP A 45 -13.83 8.27 -4.58
N LEU A 46 -12.78 9.02 -4.24
CA LEU A 46 -12.55 10.38 -4.75
C LEU A 46 -12.39 10.42 -6.26
N THR A 47 -11.50 9.59 -6.81
CA THR A 47 -11.24 9.51 -8.25
C THR A 47 -12.48 9.06 -9.04
N LYS A 48 -13.31 8.16 -8.49
CA LYS A 48 -14.56 7.73 -9.15
C LYS A 48 -15.67 8.79 -9.08
N GLY A 49 -15.73 9.58 -8.02
CA GLY A 49 -16.66 10.71 -7.90
C GLY A 49 -16.53 11.67 -9.08
N ASP A 50 -15.29 12.01 -9.43
CA ASP A 50 -14.99 12.90 -10.55
C ASP A 50 -15.39 12.30 -11.92
N TYR A 51 -15.23 10.98 -12.11
CA TYR A 51 -15.59 10.32 -13.38
C TYR A 51 -17.10 10.07 -13.56
N GLU A 52 -17.85 9.85 -12.49
CA GLU A 52 -19.30 9.64 -12.54
C GLU A 52 -20.07 10.97 -12.68
N GLU A 53 -19.57 12.06 -12.10
CA GLU A 53 -20.15 13.40 -12.22
C GLU A 53 -19.99 13.97 -13.64
N ASP A 54 -18.82 13.77 -14.26
CA ASP A 54 -18.57 14.20 -15.64
C ASP A 54 -19.45 13.46 -16.67
N LYS A 55 -19.69 12.14 -16.47
CA LYS A 55 -20.61 11.36 -17.32
C LYS A 55 -22.06 11.83 -17.21
N LYS A 56 -22.53 12.23 -16.02
CA LYS A 56 -23.90 12.71 -15.83
C LYS A 56 -24.13 14.11 -16.40
N LEU A 57 -23.12 14.98 -16.37
CA LEU A 57 -23.21 16.30 -17.01
C LEU A 57 -23.28 16.21 -18.54
N GLN A 58 -22.51 15.31 -19.16
CA GLN A 58 -22.50 15.16 -20.61
C GLN A 58 -23.81 14.58 -21.18
N GLN A 59 -24.52 13.76 -20.41
CA GLN A 59 -25.79 13.17 -20.83
C GLN A 59 -26.97 14.15 -20.75
N LYS A 60 -26.94 15.11 -19.81
CA LYS A 60 -28.00 16.11 -19.63
C LYS A 60 -27.97 17.23 -20.70
N ASN A 61 -26.83 17.48 -21.33
CA ASN A 61 -26.68 18.53 -22.35
C ASN A 61 -27.06 18.06 -23.77
N HIS A 62 -27.48 16.80 -23.95
CA HIS A 62 -27.86 16.21 -25.24
C HIS A 62 -29.36 15.91 -25.35
N GLU A 63 -30.17 16.31 -24.37
CA GLU A 63 -31.65 16.31 -24.40
C GLU A 63 -32.18 17.75 -24.50
#